data_AF-A0AAU6ZL90-F1
#
_entry.id   AF-A0AAU6ZL90-F1
#
_cell.length_a   1.000
_cell.length_b   1.000
_cell.length_c   1.000
_cell.angle_alpha   90.00
_cell.angle_beta   90.00
_cell.angle_gamma   90.00
#
_symmetry.space_group_name_H-M   'P 1'
#
loop_
_entity.id
_entity.type
_entity.pdbx_description
1 polymer ?
#
loop_
_entity_poly.entity_id
_entity_poly.type
_entity_poly.pdbx_seq_one_letter_code
_entity_poly.pdbx_strand_id
1 'polypeptide(L)'
;MTTRIPAVLAEALDGEARPQSPFPWAKQPWHDQMHDLPDVLALLDGLPERVSRESTLDTVSAELGTGKVLSAFIAVMVWGWGTTAGMGALRTRWILTQTKSKSGGTVFEPVDYSVADRLEAGAKSVRADGALEAFRLMNNEGRILHLRSSYFTKWLYFTSALGGTEDPNAAPIFDDRIVGWLEDRAGVPLEKNRTDSYGEYLDLLAGWGEPYGRTRAQVETEIFRLATGRG
;
A
#
# COMPACT_ATOMS: atom_id res chain seq x y z
N MET A 1 27.98 -0.95 1.25
CA MET A 1 28.40 -1.05 -0.16
C MET A 1 27.37 -0.30 -0.98
N THR A 2 27.76 0.70 -1.77
CA THR A 2 26.81 1.47 -2.58
C THR A 2 26.45 0.66 -3.81
N THR A 3 25.26 0.05 -3.83
CA THR A 3 24.78 -0.69 -4.99
C THR A 3 24.57 0.28 -6.16
N ARG A 4 25.19 -0.02 -7.30
CA ARG A 4 25.09 0.80 -8.51
C ARG A 4 23.64 0.91 -8.98
N ILE A 5 23.19 2.14 -9.27
CA ILE A 5 21.87 2.41 -9.85
C ILE A 5 21.79 1.76 -11.24
N PRO A 6 20.78 0.92 -11.54
CA PRO A 6 20.56 0.41 -12.89
C PRO A 6 20.35 1.56 -13.89
N ALA A 7 20.97 1.50 -15.07
CA ALA A 7 20.98 2.60 -16.03
C ALA A 7 19.55 3.06 -16.44
N VAL A 8 18.63 2.12 -16.61
CA VAL A 8 17.22 2.40 -16.95
C VAL A 8 16.47 3.15 -15.84
N LEU A 9 16.88 2.97 -14.58
CA LEU A 9 16.33 3.73 -13.46
C LEU A 9 16.98 5.11 -13.38
N ALA A 10 18.31 5.20 -13.56
CA ALA A 10 19.01 6.48 -13.61
C ALA A 10 18.42 7.42 -14.67
N GLU A 11 18.17 6.93 -15.88
CA GLU A 11 17.51 7.69 -16.96
C GLU A 11 16.09 8.13 -16.57
N ALA A 12 15.33 7.26 -15.88
CA ALA A 12 13.98 7.58 -15.44
C ALA A 12 13.95 8.64 -14.32
N LEU A 13 14.92 8.63 -13.41
CA LEU A 13 15.01 9.60 -12.30
C LEU A 13 15.49 10.98 -12.76
N ASP A 14 16.29 11.04 -13.84
CA ASP A 14 16.75 12.28 -14.48
C ASP A 14 15.65 12.99 -15.28
N GLY A 15 14.68 12.23 -15.80
CA GLY A 15 13.52 12.77 -16.54
C GLY A 15 12.44 13.38 -15.65
N GLU A 16 11.36 13.91 -16.23
CA GLU A 16 10.23 14.45 -15.46
C GLU A 16 9.53 13.36 -14.61
N ALA A 17 9.07 13.74 -13.41
CA ALA A 17 8.28 12.85 -12.55
C ALA A 17 7.00 12.42 -13.28
N ARG A 18 6.72 11.12 -13.32
CA ARG A 18 5.50 10.60 -13.94
C ARG A 18 4.56 10.02 -12.89
N PRO A 19 3.45 10.71 -12.58
CA PRO A 19 2.46 10.19 -11.63
C PRO A 19 1.75 8.98 -12.23
N GLN A 20 1.41 8.01 -11.38
CA GLN A 20 0.65 6.83 -11.80
C GLN A 20 -0.74 7.22 -12.36
N SER A 21 -1.04 6.79 -13.58
CA SER A 21 -2.33 6.99 -14.24
C SER A 21 -3.49 6.40 -13.42
N PRO A 22 -4.63 7.11 -13.29
CA PRO A 22 -5.82 6.56 -12.66
C PRO A 22 -6.32 5.32 -13.40
N PHE A 23 -6.90 4.35 -12.69
CA PHE A 23 -7.41 3.10 -13.27
C PHE A 23 -8.82 2.77 -12.76
N PRO A 24 -9.64 2.06 -13.56
CA PRO A 24 -10.99 1.71 -13.15
C PRO A 24 -10.98 0.62 -12.07
N TRP A 25 -12.09 0.50 -11.35
CA TRP A 25 -12.32 -0.59 -10.40
C TRP A 25 -13.78 -1.06 -10.48
N ALA A 26 -14.04 -2.30 -10.04
CA ALA A 26 -15.39 -2.87 -10.09
C ALA A 26 -16.06 -2.70 -8.73
N LYS A 27 -17.11 -1.89 -8.64
CA LYS A 27 -17.77 -1.53 -7.38
C LYS A 27 -18.58 -2.67 -6.73
N GLN A 28 -19.35 -3.41 -7.52
CA GLN A 28 -20.31 -4.40 -7.01
C GLN A 28 -19.68 -5.45 -6.08
N PRO A 29 -18.54 -6.10 -6.40
CA PRO A 29 -17.95 -7.08 -5.50
C PRO A 29 -17.56 -6.52 -4.13
N TRP A 30 -17.21 -5.23 -4.03
CA TRP A 30 -16.91 -4.59 -2.75
C TRP A 30 -18.18 -4.36 -1.95
N HIS A 31 -19.25 -3.90 -2.59
CA HIS A 31 -20.57 -3.79 -1.96
C HIS A 31 -21.03 -5.12 -1.38
N ASP A 32 -20.94 -6.21 -2.15
CA ASP A 32 -21.36 -7.54 -1.71
C ASP A 32 -20.56 -8.01 -0.48
N GLN A 33 -19.25 -7.77 -0.46
CA GLN A 33 -18.37 -8.22 0.62
C GLN A 33 -18.40 -7.31 1.86
N MET A 34 -18.82 -6.05 1.72
CA MET A 34 -18.85 -5.05 2.79
C MET A 34 -20.30 -4.70 3.21
N HIS A 35 -21.27 -5.56 2.88
CA HIS A 35 -22.70 -5.30 3.02
C HIS A 35 -23.16 -4.95 4.46
N ASP A 36 -22.41 -5.37 5.47
CA ASP A 36 -22.67 -5.15 6.90
C ASP A 36 -21.90 -3.96 7.49
N LEU A 37 -21.22 -3.16 6.65
CA LEU A 37 -20.41 -2.00 7.05
C LEU A 37 -20.96 -0.71 6.41
N PRO A 38 -21.97 -0.05 6.99
CA PRO A 38 -22.66 1.08 6.35
C PRO A 38 -21.74 2.27 6.03
N ASP A 39 -20.79 2.59 6.90
CA ASP A 39 -19.79 3.64 6.63
C ASP A 39 -18.89 3.30 5.45
N VAL A 40 -18.54 2.03 5.28
CA VAL A 40 -17.74 1.55 4.14
C VAL A 40 -18.57 1.58 2.86
N LEU A 41 -19.86 1.22 2.91
CA LEU A 41 -20.73 1.31 1.74
C LEU A 41 -20.89 2.76 1.26
N ALA A 42 -21.09 3.70 2.20
CA ALA A 42 -21.16 5.13 1.89
C ALA A 42 -19.87 5.64 1.25
N LEU A 43 -18.70 5.21 1.75
CA LEU A 43 -17.40 5.50 1.13
C LEU A 43 -17.33 4.95 -0.30
N LEU A 44 -17.63 3.66 -0.49
CA LEU A 44 -17.60 3.01 -1.80
C LEU A 44 -18.53 3.69 -2.80
N ASP A 45 -19.61 4.30 -2.32
CA ASP A 45 -20.54 5.09 -3.13
C ASP A 45 -20.00 6.45 -3.55
N GLY A 46 -19.13 7.05 -2.74
CA GLY A 46 -18.48 8.32 -3.02
C GLY A 46 -17.16 8.23 -3.80
N LEU A 47 -16.56 7.04 -3.91
CA LEU A 47 -15.31 6.85 -4.67
C LEU A 47 -15.50 7.14 -6.17
N PRO A 48 -14.52 7.78 -6.83
CA PRO A 48 -14.57 8.02 -8.28
C PRO A 48 -14.53 6.69 -9.06
N GLU A 49 -15.07 6.67 -10.28
CA GLU A 49 -15.04 5.48 -11.16
C GLU A 49 -13.61 5.00 -11.46
N ARG A 50 -12.65 5.93 -11.45
CA ARG A 50 -11.23 5.66 -11.58
C ARG A 50 -10.51 6.18 -10.35
N VAL A 51 -9.80 5.29 -9.68
CA VAL A 51 -8.98 5.65 -8.52
C VAL A 51 -7.55 5.90 -8.95
N SER A 52 -6.91 6.84 -8.27
CA SER A 52 -5.51 7.23 -8.43
C SER A 52 -4.85 7.24 -7.05
N ARG A 53 -3.53 7.39 -7.02
CA ARG A 53 -2.81 7.58 -5.76
C ARG A 53 -3.27 8.86 -5.04
N GLU A 54 -3.51 9.94 -5.77
CA GLU A 54 -4.02 11.21 -5.22
C GLU A 54 -5.41 11.06 -4.63
N SER A 55 -6.41 10.60 -5.40
CA SER A 55 -7.78 10.42 -4.91
C SER A 55 -7.88 9.43 -3.74
N THR A 56 -7.03 8.40 -3.72
CA THR A 56 -6.95 7.46 -2.60
C THR A 56 -6.36 8.14 -1.35
N LEU A 57 -5.32 8.95 -1.51
CA LEU A 57 -4.72 9.70 -0.40
C LEU A 57 -5.70 10.70 0.21
N ASP A 58 -6.43 11.44 -0.63
CA ASP A 58 -7.47 12.38 -0.18
C ASP A 58 -8.55 11.65 0.63
N THR A 59 -9.01 10.50 0.10
CA THR A 59 -10.01 9.66 0.76
C THR A 59 -9.50 9.13 2.10
N VAL A 60 -8.29 8.57 2.15
CA VAL A 60 -7.68 8.06 3.38
C VAL A 60 -7.54 9.16 4.42
N SER A 61 -7.11 10.35 4.01
CA SER A 61 -6.93 11.50 4.90
C SER A 61 -8.26 11.96 5.48
N ALA A 62 -9.32 12.06 4.66
CA ALA A 62 -10.66 12.45 5.11
C ALA A 62 -11.26 11.44 6.10
N GLU A 63 -11.21 10.14 5.77
CA GLU A 63 -11.76 9.09 6.62
C GLU A 63 -11.01 8.97 7.95
N LEU A 64 -9.67 9.00 7.93
CA LEU A 64 -8.87 8.99 9.16
C LEU A 64 -9.10 10.24 10.03
N GLY A 65 -9.32 11.40 9.40
CA GLY A 65 -9.67 12.64 10.11
C GLY A 65 -10.97 12.54 10.91
N THR A 66 -11.84 11.59 10.57
CA THR A 66 -13.11 11.33 11.27
C THR A 66 -13.08 10.04 12.11
N GLY A 67 -11.93 9.39 12.24
CA GLY A 67 -11.77 8.13 13.00
C GLY A 67 -12.26 6.87 12.27
N LYS A 68 -12.62 6.97 10.99
CA LYS A 68 -13.13 5.85 10.18
C LYS A 68 -12.01 5.00 9.58
N VAL A 69 -11.27 4.30 10.45
CA VAL A 69 -10.07 3.53 10.08
C VAL A 69 -10.36 2.45 9.03
N LEU A 70 -11.46 1.70 9.20
CA LEU A 70 -11.81 0.64 8.24
C LEU A 70 -12.17 1.21 6.86
N SER A 71 -12.92 2.32 6.80
CA SER A 71 -13.21 3.00 5.53
C SER A 71 -11.94 3.44 4.82
N ALA A 72 -11.03 4.12 5.52
CA ALA A 72 -9.72 4.50 4.98
C ALA A 72 -8.95 3.28 4.43
N PHE A 73 -8.92 2.20 5.21
CA PHE A 73 -8.23 0.97 4.78
C PHE A 73 -8.88 0.34 3.55
N ILE A 74 -10.21 0.34 3.43
CA ILE A 74 -10.91 -0.16 2.25
C ILE A 74 -10.55 0.67 1.01
N ALA A 75 -10.45 2.00 1.09
CA ALA A 75 -9.99 2.82 -0.03
C ALA A 75 -8.59 2.38 -0.52
N VAL A 76 -7.67 2.11 0.42
CA VAL A 76 -6.33 1.59 0.08
C VAL A 76 -6.40 0.21 -0.59
N MET A 77 -7.30 -0.66 -0.13
CA MET A 77 -7.44 -2.00 -0.73
C MET A 77 -8.09 -1.94 -2.12
N VAL A 78 -9.06 -1.04 -2.36
CA VAL A 78 -9.62 -0.78 -3.70
C VAL A 78 -8.50 -0.38 -4.67
N TRP A 79 -7.65 0.57 -4.27
CA TRP A 79 -6.48 0.96 -5.07
C TRP A 79 -5.48 -0.21 -5.23
N GLY A 80 -5.14 -0.88 -4.13
CA GLY A 80 -4.09 -1.91 -4.11
C GLY A 80 -4.40 -3.18 -4.90
N TRP A 81 -5.67 -3.55 -5.03
CA TRP A 81 -6.10 -4.71 -5.83
C TRP A 81 -6.45 -4.35 -7.27
N GLY A 82 -6.70 -3.07 -7.56
CA GLY A 82 -6.99 -2.57 -8.90
C GLY A 82 -8.15 -3.28 -9.59
N THR A 83 -7.96 -3.59 -10.88
CA THR A 83 -8.97 -4.22 -11.75
C THR A 83 -9.10 -5.74 -11.55
N THR A 84 -8.62 -6.30 -10.44
CA THR A 84 -8.75 -7.76 -10.22
C THR A 84 -10.21 -8.14 -9.99
N ALA A 85 -10.72 -9.06 -10.81
CA ALA A 85 -12.14 -9.45 -10.87
C ALA A 85 -12.68 -10.01 -9.54
N GLY A 86 -13.09 -9.14 -8.62
CA GLY A 86 -13.74 -9.46 -7.33
C GLY A 86 -12.84 -10.09 -6.27
N MET A 87 -11.69 -10.66 -6.63
CA MET A 87 -10.76 -11.30 -5.69
C MET A 87 -10.22 -10.35 -4.62
N GLY A 88 -10.04 -9.07 -4.95
CA GLY A 88 -9.61 -8.05 -3.99
C GLY A 88 -10.61 -7.85 -2.86
N ALA A 89 -11.90 -7.73 -3.18
CA ALA A 89 -12.97 -7.57 -2.20
C ALA A 89 -13.06 -8.80 -1.27
N LEU A 90 -13.03 -10.01 -1.83
CA LEU A 90 -13.07 -11.25 -1.05
C LEU A 90 -11.85 -11.38 -0.11
N ARG A 91 -10.64 -11.11 -0.61
CA ARG A 91 -9.42 -11.17 0.23
C ARG A 91 -9.44 -10.09 1.31
N THR A 92 -10.01 -8.93 1.01
CA THR A 92 -10.19 -7.88 2.01
C THR A 92 -11.20 -8.30 3.07
N ARG A 93 -12.28 -9.00 2.70
CA ARG A 93 -13.18 -9.61 3.68
C ARG A 93 -12.45 -10.60 4.59
N TRP A 94 -11.56 -11.44 4.06
CA TRP A 94 -10.73 -12.34 4.88
C TRP A 94 -9.85 -11.58 5.87
N ILE A 95 -9.33 -10.41 5.47
CA ILE A 95 -8.57 -9.53 6.36
C ILE A 95 -9.47 -9.00 7.47
N LEU A 96 -10.68 -8.51 7.16
CA LEU A 96 -11.58 -7.96 8.16
C LEU A 96 -12.13 -8.99 9.14
N THR A 97 -12.40 -10.22 8.69
CA THR A 97 -12.96 -11.29 9.53
C THR A 97 -11.91 -12.21 10.13
N GLN A 98 -10.62 -11.97 9.81
CA GLN A 98 -9.48 -12.81 10.19
C GLN A 98 -9.65 -14.30 9.84
N THR A 99 -10.55 -14.62 8.90
CA THR A 99 -10.99 -15.98 8.58
C THR A 99 -10.94 -16.22 7.08
N LYS A 100 -10.62 -17.46 6.69
CA LYS A 100 -10.72 -17.93 5.30
C LYS A 100 -11.64 -19.14 5.21
N SER A 101 -12.85 -18.96 4.70
CA SER A 101 -13.76 -20.07 4.39
C SER A 101 -13.61 -20.52 2.95
N LYS A 102 -13.61 -21.84 2.72
CA LYS A 102 -13.56 -22.46 1.38
C LYS A 102 -14.93 -22.49 0.69
N SER A 103 -16.02 -22.26 1.42
CA SER A 103 -17.40 -22.49 0.97
C SER A 103 -18.24 -21.21 0.85
N GLY A 104 -17.62 -20.06 0.63
CA GLY A 104 -18.33 -18.78 0.40
C GLY A 104 -18.93 -18.13 1.65
N GLY A 105 -18.88 -18.79 2.81
CA GLY A 105 -19.46 -18.28 4.06
C GLY A 105 -18.75 -17.06 4.67
N THR A 106 -17.54 -16.71 4.22
CA THR A 106 -16.76 -15.62 4.86
C THR A 106 -17.43 -14.25 4.77
N VAL A 107 -18.34 -14.06 3.81
CA VAL A 107 -19.13 -12.82 3.74
C VAL A 107 -20.02 -12.65 4.96
N PHE A 108 -20.50 -13.72 5.58
CA PHE A 108 -21.38 -13.69 6.76
C PHE A 108 -20.64 -13.76 8.10
N GLU A 109 -19.32 -14.00 8.07
CA GLU A 109 -18.50 -13.98 9.29
C GLU A 109 -18.44 -12.56 9.84
N PRO A 110 -18.57 -12.35 11.16
CA PRO A 110 -18.50 -11.02 11.76
C PRO A 110 -17.11 -10.40 11.54
N VAL A 111 -17.08 -9.09 11.34
CA VAL A 111 -15.83 -8.32 11.29
C VAL A 111 -15.16 -8.33 12.66
N ASP A 112 -13.87 -8.64 12.69
CA ASP A 112 -13.02 -8.55 13.89
C ASP A 112 -12.54 -7.10 14.02
N TYR A 113 -13.15 -6.35 14.93
CA TYR A 113 -12.81 -4.94 15.14
C TYR A 113 -11.39 -4.71 15.66
N SER A 114 -10.69 -5.72 16.17
CA SER A 114 -9.27 -5.58 16.52
C SER A 114 -8.38 -5.33 15.29
N VAL A 115 -8.89 -5.60 14.08
CA VAL A 115 -8.24 -5.22 12.81
C VAL A 115 -8.11 -3.70 12.70
N ALA A 116 -9.15 -2.94 13.09
CA ALA A 116 -9.12 -1.48 13.06
C ALA A 116 -8.05 -0.94 14.02
N ASP A 117 -7.98 -1.47 15.24
CA ASP A 117 -7.00 -1.06 16.26
C ASP A 117 -5.56 -1.28 15.77
N ARG A 118 -5.28 -2.42 15.13
CA ARG A 118 -3.94 -2.73 14.59
C ARG A 118 -3.58 -1.87 13.39
N LEU A 119 -4.54 -1.58 12.51
CA LEU A 119 -4.33 -0.64 11.39
C LEU A 119 -4.04 0.77 11.90
N GLU A 120 -4.79 1.22 12.90
CA GLU A 120 -4.57 2.51 13.55
C GLU A 120 -3.21 2.57 14.23
N ALA A 121 -2.80 1.52 14.93
CA ALA A 121 -1.47 1.41 15.53
C ALA A 121 -0.35 1.51 14.47
N GLY A 122 -0.50 0.84 13.33
CA GLY A 122 0.43 0.98 12.20
C GLY A 122 0.48 2.41 11.63
N ALA A 123 -0.67 3.06 11.48
CA ALA A 123 -0.77 4.43 11.01
C ALA A 123 -0.14 5.44 12.00
N LYS A 124 -0.31 5.21 13.30
CA LYS A 124 0.34 6.02 14.35
C LYS A 124 1.85 5.81 14.36
N SER A 125 2.30 4.55 14.31
CA SER A 125 3.72 4.22 14.32
C SER A 125 4.46 4.77 13.10
N VAL A 126 3.88 4.69 11.89
CA VAL A 126 4.56 5.21 10.69
C VAL A 126 4.76 6.73 10.73
N ARG A 127 3.83 7.45 11.39
CA ARG A 127 3.89 8.91 11.56
C ARG A 127 4.86 9.33 12.67
N ALA A 128 4.94 8.55 13.75
CA ALA A 128 5.73 8.90 14.94
C ALA A 128 7.16 8.35 14.88
N ASP A 129 7.30 7.09 14.48
CA ASP A 129 8.54 6.30 14.58
C ASP A 129 9.16 6.02 13.20
N GLY A 130 8.41 6.27 12.13
CA GLY A 130 8.85 6.12 10.75
C GLY A 130 8.56 4.74 10.13
N ALA A 131 8.89 4.62 8.84
CA ALA A 131 8.52 3.48 8.00
C ALA A 131 9.06 2.13 8.51
N LEU A 132 10.31 2.09 8.97
CA LEU A 132 10.96 0.84 9.39
C LEU A 132 10.29 0.24 10.63
N GLU A 133 10.01 1.08 11.63
CA GLU A 133 9.39 0.62 12.87
C GLU A 133 7.92 0.21 12.65
N ALA A 134 7.18 0.97 11.84
CA ALA A 134 5.83 0.60 11.46
C ALA A 134 5.76 -0.71 10.66
N PHE A 135 6.74 -0.96 9.78
CA PHE A 135 6.87 -2.25 9.11
C PHE A 135 7.13 -3.37 10.11
N ARG A 136 8.07 -3.18 11.05
CA ARG A 136 8.37 -4.15 12.11
C ARG A 136 7.11 -4.49 12.91
N LEU A 137 6.38 -3.46 13.35
CA LEU A 137 5.13 -3.61 14.11
C LEU A 137 4.09 -4.44 13.32
N MET A 138 3.78 -4.02 12.08
CA MET A 138 2.75 -4.67 11.25
C MET A 138 3.10 -6.10 10.85
N ASN A 139 4.39 -6.45 10.86
CA ASN A 139 4.86 -7.79 10.57
C ASN A 139 4.86 -8.71 11.81
N ASN A 140 4.83 -8.13 13.01
CA ASN A 140 4.95 -8.85 14.29
C ASN A 140 3.73 -8.60 15.21
N GLU A 141 3.83 -7.70 16.20
CA GLU A 141 2.82 -7.50 17.24
C GLU A 141 1.50 -6.96 16.69
N GLY A 142 1.59 -6.12 15.65
CA GLY A 142 0.45 -5.57 14.91
C GLY A 142 -0.04 -6.46 13.76
N ARG A 143 0.42 -7.72 13.68
CA ARG A 143 0.09 -8.60 12.54
C ARG A 143 -1.41 -8.82 12.42
N ILE A 144 -1.89 -8.68 11.19
CA ILE A 144 -3.28 -8.94 10.78
C ILE A 144 -3.26 -10.17 9.87
N LEU A 145 -4.08 -11.18 10.18
CA LEU A 145 -4.18 -12.38 9.35
C LEU A 145 -4.62 -12.02 7.93
N HIS A 146 -4.06 -12.74 6.95
CA HIS A 146 -4.30 -12.56 5.52
C HIS A 146 -3.82 -11.23 4.90
N LEU A 147 -3.45 -10.23 5.71
CA LEU A 147 -2.81 -9.00 5.24
C LEU A 147 -1.31 -9.21 5.08
N ARG A 148 -0.85 -9.34 3.83
CA ARG A 148 0.58 -9.52 3.51
C ARG A 148 1.31 -8.18 3.47
N SER A 149 2.64 -8.22 3.54
CA SER A 149 3.51 -7.03 3.48
C SER A 149 3.30 -6.14 2.27
N SER A 150 3.02 -6.72 1.10
CA SER A 150 2.69 -5.94 -0.09
C SER A 150 1.42 -5.08 0.02
N TYR A 151 0.54 -5.38 0.97
CA TYR A 151 -0.71 -4.64 1.21
C TYR A 151 -0.62 -3.76 2.45
N PHE A 152 -0.01 -4.23 3.54
CA PHE A 152 0.17 -3.34 4.69
C PHE A 152 1.15 -2.21 4.37
N THR A 153 2.15 -2.40 3.50
CA THR A 153 3.03 -1.28 3.09
C THR A 153 2.30 -0.24 2.25
N LYS A 154 1.24 -0.63 1.51
CA LYS A 154 0.32 0.34 0.87
C LYS A 154 -0.46 1.13 1.91
N TRP A 155 -0.93 0.46 2.97
CA TRP A 155 -1.55 1.14 4.11
C TRP A 155 -0.58 2.13 4.78
N LEU A 156 0.65 1.71 5.07
CA LEU A 156 1.68 2.57 5.66
C LEU A 156 1.99 3.78 4.75
N TYR A 157 2.10 3.57 3.44
CA TYR A 157 2.29 4.65 2.47
C TYR A 157 1.20 5.72 2.58
N PHE A 158 -0.07 5.35 2.40
CA PHE A 158 -1.17 6.32 2.41
C PHE A 158 -1.40 6.97 3.77
N THR A 159 -0.98 6.32 4.86
CA THR A 159 -1.10 6.89 6.19
C THR A 159 0.07 7.78 6.59
N SER A 160 1.19 7.73 5.88
CA SER A 160 2.39 8.58 6.14
C SER A 160 2.59 9.71 5.12
N ALA A 161 1.94 9.66 3.96
CA ALA A 161 2.06 10.66 2.89
C ALA A 161 1.27 11.97 3.16
N LEU A 162 1.51 12.61 4.32
CA LEU A 162 0.70 13.74 4.82
C LEU A 162 0.86 15.02 3.98
N GLY A 163 2.02 15.22 3.35
CA GLY A 163 2.35 16.34 2.48
C GLY A 163 1.99 16.11 1.00
N GLY A 164 1.29 15.03 0.67
CA GLY A 164 0.93 14.65 -0.70
C GLY A 164 1.62 13.37 -1.17
N THR A 165 1.34 12.97 -2.41
CA THR A 165 1.78 11.67 -2.97
C THR A 165 3.30 11.51 -3.07
N GLU A 166 4.06 12.60 -3.03
CA GLU A 166 5.52 12.61 -3.10
C GLU A 166 6.20 12.92 -1.77
N ASP A 167 5.45 12.95 -0.66
CA ASP A 167 5.96 13.31 0.67
C ASP A 167 7.28 12.55 0.99
N PRO A 168 8.37 13.26 1.35
CA PRO A 168 9.65 12.63 1.67
C PRO A 168 9.58 11.63 2.84
N ASN A 169 8.57 11.75 3.70
CA ASN A 169 8.34 10.85 4.84
C ASN A 169 7.38 9.70 4.52
N ALA A 170 6.79 9.65 3.32
CA ALA A 170 5.91 8.56 2.93
C ALA A 170 6.68 7.23 2.92
N ALA A 171 6.15 6.23 3.62
CA ALA A 171 6.69 4.88 3.65
C ALA A 171 6.57 4.25 2.25
N PRO A 172 7.68 3.97 1.54
CA PRO A 172 7.60 3.40 0.19
C PRO A 172 7.02 1.98 0.23
N ILE A 173 6.26 1.64 -0.81
CA ILE A 173 5.55 0.36 -0.93
C ILE A 173 6.53 -0.75 -1.29
N PHE A 174 6.43 -1.89 -0.61
CA PHE A 174 7.34 -3.02 -0.80
C PHE A 174 6.59 -4.27 -1.25
N ASP A 175 6.38 -4.40 -2.57
CA ASP A 175 5.61 -5.49 -3.17
C ASP A 175 6.41 -6.44 -4.09
N ASP A 176 5.73 -7.44 -4.65
CA ASP A 176 6.40 -8.51 -5.42
C ASP A 176 7.03 -7.97 -6.71
N ARG A 177 6.46 -6.90 -7.27
CA ARG A 177 6.97 -6.29 -8.51
C ARG A 177 8.24 -5.51 -8.21
N ILE A 178 8.27 -4.78 -7.10
CA ILE A 178 9.46 -4.07 -6.63
C ILE A 178 10.59 -5.07 -6.33
N VAL A 179 10.32 -6.09 -5.52
CA VAL A 179 11.36 -7.06 -5.12
C VAL A 179 11.89 -7.83 -6.32
N GLY A 180 11.02 -8.34 -7.19
CA GLY A 180 11.47 -9.05 -8.39
C GLY A 180 12.31 -8.15 -9.31
N TRP A 181 11.93 -6.87 -9.47
CA TRP A 181 12.72 -5.94 -10.27
C TRP A 181 14.10 -5.65 -9.65
N LEU A 182 14.18 -5.47 -8.33
CA LEU A 182 15.45 -5.21 -7.63
C LEU A 182 16.40 -6.41 -7.75
N GLU A 183 15.88 -7.62 -7.62
CA GLU A 183 16.65 -8.86 -7.83
C GLU A 183 17.15 -8.94 -9.28
N ASP A 184 16.24 -8.81 -10.25
CA ASP A 184 16.54 -9.00 -11.68
C ASP A 184 17.43 -7.89 -12.28
N ARG A 185 17.27 -6.64 -11.84
CA ARG A 185 17.90 -5.47 -12.48
C ARG A 185 19.04 -4.87 -11.68
N ALA A 186 19.05 -5.04 -10.37
CA ALA A 186 20.07 -4.50 -9.49
C ALA A 186 20.89 -5.58 -8.77
N GLY A 187 20.51 -6.86 -8.87
CA GLY A 187 21.18 -7.95 -8.15
C GLY A 187 21.02 -7.84 -6.64
N VAL A 188 19.92 -7.23 -6.17
CA VAL A 188 19.63 -7.03 -4.74
C VAL A 188 18.49 -7.96 -4.33
N PRO A 189 18.78 -9.17 -3.83
CA PRO A 189 17.75 -10.07 -3.33
C PRO A 189 17.24 -9.55 -1.99
N LEU A 190 15.93 -9.28 -1.89
CA LEU A 190 15.30 -8.83 -0.66
C LEU A 190 14.15 -9.74 -0.25
N GLU A 191 14.04 -10.02 1.05
CA GLU A 191 12.96 -10.86 1.60
C GLU A 191 11.79 -10.03 2.13
N LYS A 192 10.60 -10.24 1.55
CA LYS A 192 9.40 -9.39 1.75
C LYS A 192 8.81 -9.32 3.16
N ASN A 193 9.15 -10.28 4.02
CA ASN A 193 8.61 -10.36 5.38
C ASN A 193 9.71 -10.18 6.43
N ARG A 194 10.90 -9.68 6.05
CA ARG A 194 11.93 -9.32 7.02
C ARG A 194 12.05 -7.82 7.15
N THR A 195 12.06 -7.35 8.39
CA THR A 195 12.26 -5.94 8.71
C THR A 195 13.59 -5.43 8.18
N ASP A 196 14.67 -6.20 8.32
CA ASP A 196 16.00 -5.80 7.83
C ASP A 196 15.99 -5.57 6.31
N SER A 197 15.35 -6.47 5.54
CA SER A 197 15.21 -6.29 4.08
C SER A 197 14.45 -5.03 3.72
N TYR A 198 13.43 -4.66 4.52
CA TYR A 198 12.73 -3.40 4.32
C TYR A 198 13.63 -2.21 4.68
N GLY A 199 14.45 -2.29 5.73
CA GLY A 199 15.47 -1.29 6.05
C GLY A 199 16.48 -1.09 4.92
N GLU A 200 17.03 -2.18 4.39
CA GLU A 200 17.93 -2.15 3.22
C GLU A 200 17.25 -1.51 2.01
N TYR A 201 15.96 -1.81 1.78
CA TYR A 201 15.17 -1.16 0.75
C TYR A 201 15.03 0.36 0.96
N LEU A 202 14.77 0.83 2.17
CA LEU A 202 14.67 2.26 2.49
C LEU A 202 15.98 3.00 2.24
N ASP A 203 17.11 2.40 2.62
CA ASP A 203 18.44 2.97 2.41
C ASP A 203 18.81 2.99 0.93
N LEU A 204 18.47 1.93 0.20
CA LEU A 204 18.68 1.83 -1.24
C LEU A 204 17.93 2.94 -1.98
N LEU A 205 16.64 3.11 -1.70
CA LEU A 205 15.83 4.16 -2.34
C LEU A 205 16.34 5.57 -2.00
N ALA A 206 16.77 5.80 -0.76
CA ALA A 206 17.33 7.09 -0.37
C ALA A 206 18.63 7.39 -1.14
N GLY A 207 19.57 6.44 -1.15
CA GLY A 207 20.84 6.61 -1.85
C GLY A 207 20.69 6.72 -3.37
N TRP A 208 19.69 6.07 -3.95
CA TRP A 208 19.39 6.18 -5.38
C TRP A 208 18.66 7.47 -5.74
N GLY A 209 17.84 8.01 -4.84
CA GLY A 209 17.09 9.24 -5.07
C GLY A 209 17.91 10.51 -4.85
N GLU A 210 18.84 10.51 -3.89
CA GLU A 210 19.63 11.70 -3.49
C GLU A 210 20.27 12.43 -4.67
N PRO A 211 21.00 11.78 -5.61
CA PRO A 211 21.66 12.49 -6.71
C PRO A 211 20.71 13.20 -7.67
N TYR A 212 19.43 12.79 -7.67
CA TYR A 212 18.39 13.31 -8.55
C TYR A 212 17.37 14.19 -7.80
N GLY A 213 17.59 14.45 -6.51
CA GLY A 213 16.64 15.19 -5.67
C GLY A 213 15.28 14.48 -5.51
N ARG A 214 15.26 13.14 -5.55
CA ARG A 214 14.04 12.35 -5.48
C ARG A 214 13.79 11.77 -4.10
N THR A 215 12.52 11.74 -3.71
CA THR A 215 12.10 11.05 -2.48
C THR A 215 12.06 9.55 -2.69
N ARG A 216 12.07 8.77 -1.59
CA ARG A 216 11.93 7.31 -1.63
C ARG A 216 10.66 6.88 -2.39
N ALA A 217 9.56 7.59 -2.17
CA ALA A 217 8.29 7.32 -2.85
C ALA A 217 8.38 7.54 -4.38
N GLN A 218 9.08 8.57 -4.83
CA GLN A 218 9.30 8.81 -6.26
C GLN A 218 10.17 7.71 -6.89
N VAL A 219 11.24 7.29 -6.21
CA VAL A 219 12.08 6.17 -6.70
C VAL A 219 11.29 4.86 -6.75
N GLU A 220 10.48 4.57 -5.72
CA GLU A 220 9.56 3.41 -5.71
C GLU A 220 8.61 3.44 -6.91
N THR A 221 8.05 4.61 -7.23
CA THR A 221 7.09 4.78 -8.32
C THR A 221 7.73 4.47 -9.67
N GLU A 222 8.94 4.96 -9.90
CA GLU A 222 9.68 4.67 -11.14
C GLU A 222 10.08 3.20 -11.25
N ILE A 223 10.50 2.57 -10.16
CA ILE A 223 10.77 1.13 -10.14
C ILE A 223 9.49 0.34 -10.47
N PHE A 224 8.36 0.69 -9.84
CA PHE A 224 7.07 0.03 -10.12
C PHE A 224 6.67 0.16 -11.59
N ARG A 225 6.83 1.36 -12.16
CA ARG A 225 6.55 1.64 -13.56
C ARG A 225 7.44 0.80 -14.49
N LEU A 226 8.74 0.75 -14.21
CA LEU A 226 9.69 -0.08 -14.97
C LEU A 226 9.40 -1.58 -14.84
N ALA A 227 8.95 -2.04 -13.67
CA ALA A 227 8.63 -3.43 -13.39
C ALA A 227 7.34 -3.91 -14.06
N THR A 228 6.37 -3.02 -14.26
CA THR A 228 5.02 -3.39 -14.69
C THR A 228 4.62 -2.83 -16.06
N GLY A 229 5.36 -1.84 -16.57
CA GLY A 229 4.96 -1.02 -17.71
C GLY A 229 3.76 -0.11 -17.40
N ARG A 230 3.30 -0.05 -16.16
CA ARG A 230 2.15 0.76 -15.72
C ARG A 230 2.66 1.97 -14.97
N GLY A 231 2.42 3.14 -15.54
CA GLY A 231 2.59 4.44 -14.93
C GLY A 231 1.41 5.32 -15.31
#